data_AF-A0A2D6XA09-F1
#
_entry.id   AF-A0A2D6XA09-F1
#
_cell.length_a   1.000
_cell.length_b   1.000
_cell.length_c   1.000
_cell.angle_alpha   90.00
_cell.angle_beta   90.00
_cell.angle_gamma   90.00
#
_symmetry.space_group_name_H-M   'P 1'
#
loop_
_entity.id
_entity.type
_entity.pdbx_description
1 polymer ?
#
loop_
_entity_poly.entity_id
_entity_poly.type
_entity_poly.pdbx_seq_one_letter_code
_entity_poly.pdbx_strand_id
1 'polypeptide(L)'
;MSTMTETLRKDEALFIPSDTDTEEYIPKVAGEYLGHITEASTLTREFKNRDGELNKALIFNFKVLVAHENTRNTYQYIHSGETHTTNGAPYVGAIFQADGVFRFLEPTGGDHFVSNSEGNKRYMRFCETVGVTIDTEERTVNGRTIKVKVLPELKTSDIEGTPVIASVDRGNDWVNSDGETRPSWKVKYVKTWSDGKRLALTTTNDLPF
;
A
#
# COMPACT_ATOMS: atom_id res chain seq x y z
N MET A 1 53.88 -30.59 -12.68
CA MET A 1 52.53 -30.31 -13.22
C MET A 1 52.15 -28.92 -12.74
N SER A 2 51.94 -28.01 -13.69
CA SER A 2 51.88 -26.56 -13.49
C SER A 2 50.51 -26.13 -12.96
N THR A 3 50.47 -25.46 -11.81
CA THR A 3 49.32 -24.65 -11.40
C THR A 3 49.33 -23.37 -12.22
N MET A 4 48.48 -23.30 -13.25
CA MET A 4 48.20 -22.06 -13.95
C MET A 4 47.32 -21.17 -13.06
N THR A 5 47.94 -20.20 -12.40
CA THR A 5 47.23 -19.07 -11.79
C THR A 5 47.06 -18.03 -12.90
N GLU A 6 45.99 -18.12 -13.69
CA GLU A 6 45.64 -17.07 -14.64
C GLU A 6 45.39 -15.76 -13.89
N THR A 7 46.14 -14.73 -14.26
CA THR A 7 46.11 -13.42 -13.61
C THR A 7 45.03 -12.58 -14.30
N LEU A 8 43.87 -12.43 -13.66
CA LEU A 8 42.81 -11.52 -14.09
C LEU A 8 43.34 -10.08 -14.20
N ARG A 9 43.00 -9.37 -15.27
CA ARG A 9 43.34 -7.95 -15.43
C ARG A 9 42.43 -7.08 -14.57
N LYS A 10 42.94 -5.90 -14.19
CA LYS A 10 42.29 -4.96 -13.24
C LYS A 10 40.90 -4.47 -13.68
N ASP A 11 40.58 -4.60 -14.96
CA ASP A 11 39.34 -4.12 -15.57
C ASP A 11 38.48 -5.27 -16.18
N GLU A 12 38.82 -6.53 -15.89
CA GLU A 12 38.04 -7.69 -16.35
C GLU A 12 36.90 -7.99 -15.37
N ALA A 13 35.68 -7.99 -15.89
CA ALA A 13 34.51 -8.52 -15.21
C ALA A 13 34.20 -9.91 -15.76
N LEU A 14 34.29 -10.93 -14.90
CA LEU A 14 33.87 -12.28 -15.24
C LEU A 14 32.39 -12.47 -14.89
N PHE A 15 31.62 -12.96 -15.86
CA PHE A 15 30.32 -13.56 -15.61
C PHE A 15 30.52 -15.08 -15.70
N ILE A 16 30.27 -15.79 -14.61
CA ILE A 16 30.20 -17.24 -14.61
C ILE A 16 28.72 -17.59 -14.74
N PRO A 17 28.25 -18.05 -15.92
CA PRO A 17 26.91 -18.62 -16.01
C PRO A 17 26.88 -19.89 -15.16
N SER A 18 26.18 -19.86 -14.03
CA SER A 18 25.70 -21.09 -13.40
C SER A 18 24.55 -21.60 -14.27
N ASP A 19 24.67 -22.81 -14.81
CA ASP A 19 23.65 -23.44 -15.67
C ASP A 19 22.34 -23.82 -14.93
N THR A 20 22.03 -23.23 -13.77
CA THR A 20 20.89 -23.63 -12.93
C THR A 20 20.09 -22.52 -12.25
N ASP A 21 20.40 -21.23 -12.45
CA ASP A 21 19.59 -20.16 -11.85
C ASP A 21 18.61 -19.55 -12.87
N THR A 22 17.77 -20.39 -13.48
CA THR A 22 16.51 -19.88 -14.02
C THR A 22 15.58 -19.67 -12.82
N GLU A 23 15.67 -18.51 -12.16
CA GLU A 23 14.63 -18.11 -11.21
C GLU A 23 13.28 -18.16 -11.93
N GLU A 24 12.42 -19.08 -11.52
CA GLU A 24 11.08 -19.19 -12.08
C GLU A 24 10.36 -17.86 -11.84
N TYR A 25 9.90 -17.21 -12.91
CA TYR A 25 9.16 -15.97 -12.78
C TYR A 25 7.81 -16.22 -12.11
N ILE A 26 7.68 -15.76 -10.87
CA ILE A 26 6.42 -15.81 -10.12
C ILE A 26 5.71 -14.46 -10.26
N PRO A 27 4.55 -14.38 -10.93
CA PRO A 27 3.81 -13.14 -11.08
C PRO A 27 3.24 -12.68 -9.74
N LYS A 28 3.08 -11.37 -9.60
CA LYS A 28 2.25 -10.77 -8.53
C LYS A 28 0.80 -11.19 -8.74
N VAL A 29 0.08 -11.42 -7.64
CA VAL A 29 -1.33 -11.86 -7.67
C VAL A 29 -2.20 -11.13 -6.66
N ALA A 30 -3.51 -11.25 -6.84
CA ALA A 30 -4.48 -10.80 -5.85
C ALA A 30 -4.32 -11.62 -4.56
N GLY A 31 -4.58 -10.99 -3.43
CA GLY A 31 -4.54 -11.69 -2.15
C GLY A 31 -4.33 -10.77 -0.97
N GLU A 32 -4.15 -11.39 0.18
CA GLU A 32 -3.86 -10.70 1.43
C GLU A 32 -2.38 -10.84 1.76
N TYR A 33 -1.71 -9.71 1.96
CA TYR A 33 -0.26 -9.66 2.18
C TYR A 33 0.01 -9.06 3.55
N LEU A 34 0.82 -9.74 4.36
CA LEU A 34 1.33 -9.18 5.61
C LEU A 34 2.43 -8.18 5.28
N GLY A 35 2.33 -6.96 5.80
CA GLY A 35 3.29 -5.91 5.48
C GLY A 35 3.20 -4.70 6.38
N HIS A 36 3.98 -3.68 6.04
CA HIS A 36 4.07 -2.43 6.78
C HIS A 36 3.76 -1.25 5.87
N ILE A 37 3.00 -0.29 6.37
CA ILE A 37 2.78 0.99 5.69
C ILE A 37 4.11 1.74 5.61
N THR A 38 4.50 2.17 4.41
CA THR A 38 5.71 2.95 4.14
C THR A 38 5.42 4.09 3.15
N GLU A 39 6.31 5.09 3.11
CA GLU A 39 6.23 6.21 2.17
C GLU A 39 4.87 6.90 2.17
N ALA A 40 4.37 7.25 3.36
CA ALA A 40 3.06 7.86 3.49
C ALA A 40 3.13 9.35 3.10
N SER A 41 2.15 9.79 2.32
CA SER A 41 1.98 11.18 1.91
C SER A 41 0.50 11.55 1.89
N THR A 42 0.23 12.84 1.96
CA THR A 42 -1.14 13.36 1.89
C THR A 42 -1.29 14.36 0.75
N LEU A 43 -2.43 14.32 0.07
CA LEU A 43 -2.80 15.27 -0.97
C LEU A 43 -4.23 15.76 -0.73
N THR A 44 -4.44 17.06 -0.62
CA THR A 44 -5.78 17.64 -0.62
C THR A 44 -6.23 17.87 -2.06
N ARG A 45 -7.44 17.40 -2.40
CA ARG A 45 -8.00 17.55 -3.75
C ARG A 45 -9.49 17.87 -3.72
N GLU A 46 -9.89 18.74 -4.63
CA GLU A 46 -11.29 18.99 -4.97
C GLU A 46 -11.62 18.28 -6.28
N PHE A 47 -12.78 17.62 -6.33
CA PHE A 47 -13.23 16.90 -7.52
C PHE A 47 -14.75 16.76 -7.52
N LYS A 48 -15.33 16.63 -8.72
CA LYS A 48 -16.76 16.37 -8.87
C LYS A 48 -17.07 14.90 -8.62
N ASN A 49 -18.08 14.61 -7.79
CA ASN A 49 -18.63 13.27 -7.64
C ASN A 49 -19.41 12.85 -8.90
N ARG A 50 -20.02 11.66 -8.87
CA ARG A 50 -20.83 11.15 -9.99
C ARG A 50 -22.08 11.99 -10.26
N ASP A 51 -22.56 12.67 -9.22
CA ASP A 51 -23.74 13.54 -9.26
C ASP A 51 -23.39 14.98 -9.69
N GLY A 52 -22.10 15.24 -9.97
CA GLY A 52 -21.59 16.52 -10.44
C GLY A 52 -21.30 17.54 -9.34
N GLU A 53 -21.53 17.19 -8.08
CA GLU A 53 -21.28 18.02 -6.91
C GLU A 53 -19.78 18.06 -6.59
N LEU A 54 -19.28 19.24 -6.23
CA LEU A 54 -17.90 19.42 -5.85
C LEU A 54 -17.68 18.89 -4.43
N ASN A 55 -16.75 17.95 -4.27
CA ASN A 55 -16.31 17.43 -2.98
C ASN A 55 -14.85 17.79 -2.74
N LYS A 56 -14.47 17.90 -1.47
CA LYS A 56 -13.08 18.10 -1.05
C LYS A 56 -12.62 16.94 -0.16
N ALA A 57 -11.45 16.39 -0.43
CA ALA A 57 -10.88 15.31 0.36
C ALA A 57 -9.39 15.50 0.62
N LEU A 58 -8.97 15.11 1.82
CA LEU A 58 -7.57 14.80 2.14
C LEU A 58 -7.33 13.33 1.82
N ILE A 59 -6.43 13.05 0.88
CA ILE A 59 -6.14 11.71 0.36
C ILE A 59 -4.83 11.23 0.96
N PHE A 60 -4.88 10.13 1.70
CA PHE A 60 -3.71 9.44 2.22
C PHE A 60 -3.21 8.44 1.17
N ASN A 61 -2.04 8.71 0.62
CA ASN A 61 -1.33 7.81 -0.28
C ASN A 61 -0.20 7.14 0.51
N PHE A 62 -0.03 5.84 0.34
CA PHE A 62 1.04 5.11 0.97
C PHE A 62 1.37 3.86 0.16
N LYS A 63 2.49 3.24 0.51
CA LYS A 63 2.89 1.94 0.02
C LYS A 63 2.80 0.92 1.15
N VAL A 64 2.70 -0.35 0.78
CA VAL A 64 2.88 -1.47 1.70
C VAL A 64 4.07 -2.27 1.25
N LEU A 65 5.08 -2.36 2.12
CA LEU A 65 6.22 -3.25 1.98
C LEU A 65 5.84 -4.61 2.57
N VAL A 66 5.91 -5.67 1.77
CA VAL A 66 5.59 -7.03 2.22
C VAL A 66 6.63 -7.53 3.21
N ALA A 67 6.18 -7.93 4.39
CA ALA A 67 7.02 -8.36 5.50
C ALA A 67 7.48 -9.82 5.35
N HIS A 68 8.55 -10.21 6.04
CA HIS A 68 9.06 -11.59 6.02
C HIS A 68 8.00 -12.60 6.49
N GLU A 69 7.15 -12.23 7.44
CA GLU A 69 6.09 -13.09 7.98
C GLU A 69 5.09 -13.54 6.91
N ASN A 70 5.03 -12.82 5.78
CA ASN A 70 4.22 -13.20 4.62
C ASN A 70 4.62 -14.55 4.02
N THR A 71 5.85 -15.04 4.26
CA THR A 71 6.30 -16.40 3.87
C THR A 71 5.34 -17.52 4.30
N ARG A 72 4.55 -17.29 5.36
CA ARG A 72 3.57 -18.26 5.89
C ARG A 72 2.25 -18.27 5.13
N ASN A 73 1.98 -17.25 4.31
CA ASN A 73 0.78 -17.19 3.48
C ASN A 73 0.97 -18.03 2.22
N THR A 74 -0.16 -18.44 1.64
CA THR A 74 -0.20 -19.22 0.40
C THR A 74 -0.98 -18.45 -0.65
N TYR A 75 -0.49 -18.49 -1.89
CA TYR A 75 -1.06 -17.78 -3.02
C TYR A 75 -1.27 -18.74 -4.19
N GLN A 76 -2.29 -18.45 -4.99
CA GLN A 76 -2.54 -19.15 -6.25
C GLN A 76 -2.34 -18.20 -7.41
N TYR A 77 -1.65 -18.67 -8.45
CA TYR A 77 -1.45 -17.93 -9.69
C TYR A 77 -1.66 -18.84 -10.89
N ILE A 78 -2.00 -18.23 -12.04
CA ILE A 78 -2.12 -18.96 -13.30
C ILE A 78 -0.83 -18.75 -14.07
N HIS A 79 -0.17 -19.83 -14.46
CA HIS A 79 0.99 -19.82 -15.33
C HIS A 79 0.80 -20.90 -16.41
N SER A 80 0.93 -20.50 -17.67
CA SER A 80 0.72 -21.41 -18.83
C SER A 80 -0.62 -22.14 -18.85
N GLY A 81 -1.68 -21.50 -18.32
CA GLY A 81 -3.04 -22.07 -18.26
C GLY A 81 -3.31 -22.99 -17.07
N GLU A 82 -2.31 -23.28 -16.24
CA GLU A 82 -2.44 -24.12 -15.07
C GLU A 82 -2.43 -23.29 -13.78
N THR A 83 -3.14 -23.76 -12.76
CA THR A 83 -3.12 -23.15 -11.43
C THR A 83 -1.92 -23.68 -10.64
N HIS A 84 -1.04 -22.77 -10.27
CA HIS A 84 0.11 -23.03 -9.41
C HIS A 84 -0.15 -22.48 -8.02
N THR A 85 0.46 -23.12 -7.02
CA THR A 85 0.41 -22.68 -5.62
C THR A 85 1.83 -22.39 -5.17
N THR A 86 2.04 -21.22 -4.58
CA THR A 86 3.31 -20.85 -3.96
C THR A 86 3.09 -20.29 -2.57
N ASN A 87 4.12 -20.32 -1.73
CA ASN A 87 4.09 -19.61 -0.46
C ASN A 87 4.35 -18.11 -0.69
N GLY A 88 4.29 -17.30 0.36
CA GLY A 88 4.49 -15.87 0.23
C GLY A 88 5.93 -15.39 0.16
N ALA A 89 6.92 -16.30 0.17
CA ALA A 89 8.34 -15.95 0.17
C ALA A 89 8.77 -15.12 -1.06
N PRO A 90 8.35 -15.44 -2.30
CA PRO A 90 8.70 -14.66 -3.49
C PRO A 90 8.18 -13.21 -3.45
N TYR A 91 7.19 -12.93 -2.62
CA TYR A 91 6.59 -11.61 -2.50
C TYR A 91 7.19 -10.77 -1.38
N VAL A 92 8.05 -11.33 -0.52
CA VAL A 92 8.73 -10.57 0.54
C VAL A 92 9.56 -9.46 -0.07
N GLY A 93 9.47 -8.25 0.50
CA GLY A 93 10.13 -7.07 -0.04
C GLY A 93 9.43 -6.44 -1.25
N ALA A 94 8.38 -7.07 -1.79
CA ALA A 94 7.55 -6.42 -2.81
C ALA A 94 6.85 -5.19 -2.22
N ILE A 95 6.65 -4.19 -3.08
CA ILE A 95 6.00 -2.94 -2.72
C ILE A 95 4.71 -2.79 -3.52
N PHE A 96 3.60 -2.56 -2.81
CA PHE A 96 2.29 -2.28 -3.40
C PHE A 96 1.83 -0.87 -3.06
N GLN A 97 1.49 -0.09 -4.08
CA GLN A 97 0.92 1.25 -3.90
C GLN A 97 -0.57 1.12 -3.53
N ALA A 98 -1.03 1.90 -2.55
CA ALA A 98 -2.45 1.99 -2.24
C ALA A 98 -3.23 2.82 -3.26
N ASP A 99 -4.52 2.51 -3.45
CA ASP A 99 -5.45 3.32 -4.25
C ASP A 99 -5.82 4.66 -3.59
N GLY A 100 -5.33 4.88 -2.37
CA GLY A 100 -5.58 6.08 -1.58
C GLY A 100 -6.75 5.91 -0.61
N VAL A 101 -6.60 6.45 0.60
CA VAL A 101 -7.68 6.52 1.59
C VAL A 101 -8.17 7.96 1.66
N PHE A 102 -9.46 8.16 1.36
CA PHE A 102 -10.05 9.49 1.24
C PHE A 102 -10.73 9.88 2.55
N ARG A 103 -10.29 10.97 3.16
CA ARG A 103 -11.00 11.71 4.22
C ARG A 103 -11.72 12.89 3.57
N PHE A 104 -13.01 12.74 3.32
CA PHE A 104 -13.87 13.83 2.87
C PHE A 104 -14.02 14.87 3.98
N LEU A 105 -13.79 16.13 3.62
CA LEU A 105 -13.87 17.26 4.54
C LEU A 105 -15.31 17.75 4.64
N GLU A 106 -15.65 18.34 5.79
CA GLU A 106 -16.95 18.99 5.99
C GLU A 106 -16.82 20.48 5.62
N PRO A 107 -17.76 21.03 4.81
CA PRO A 107 -17.70 22.43 4.43
C PRO A 107 -17.97 23.36 5.60
N THR A 108 -17.31 24.51 5.59
CA THR A 108 -17.49 25.61 6.53
C THR A 108 -18.03 26.86 5.81
N GLY A 109 -18.35 27.91 6.56
CA GLY A 109 -18.89 29.14 5.97
C GLY A 109 -17.94 29.75 4.93
N GLY A 110 -18.36 29.77 3.66
CA GLY A 110 -17.57 30.30 2.55
C GLY A 110 -17.02 29.23 1.59
N ASP A 111 -17.13 27.95 1.92
CA ASP A 111 -16.71 26.86 1.04
C ASP A 111 -17.70 26.64 -0.12
N HIS A 112 -17.19 26.18 -1.27
CA HIS A 112 -17.96 25.92 -2.49
C HIS A 112 -18.19 24.43 -2.78
N PHE A 113 -17.82 23.56 -1.84
CA PHE A 113 -17.99 22.11 -1.93
C PHE A 113 -19.08 21.62 -0.96
N VAL A 114 -19.61 20.42 -1.20
CA VAL A 114 -20.64 19.80 -0.36
C VAL A 114 -20.07 18.73 0.56
N SER A 115 -20.78 18.45 1.66
CA SER A 115 -20.43 17.36 2.56
C SER A 115 -20.57 16.00 1.88
N ASN A 116 -19.62 15.09 2.14
CA ASN A 116 -19.72 13.69 1.77
C ASN A 116 -19.32 12.80 2.96
N SER A 117 -20.01 12.98 4.08
CA SER A 117 -19.75 12.23 5.32
C SER A 117 -19.88 10.70 5.15
N GLU A 118 -20.79 10.22 4.31
CA GLU A 118 -20.94 8.78 4.02
C GLU A 118 -19.70 8.19 3.33
N GLY A 119 -19.02 8.99 2.50
CA GLY A 119 -17.77 8.64 1.83
C GLY A 119 -16.63 8.33 2.79
N ASN A 120 -16.72 8.76 4.07
CA ASN A 120 -15.68 8.56 5.07
C ASN A 120 -15.64 7.16 5.70
N LYS A 121 -16.53 6.24 5.31
CA LYS A 121 -16.54 4.85 5.83
C LYS A 121 -15.18 4.15 5.68
N ARG A 122 -14.47 4.36 4.58
CA ARG A 122 -13.13 3.78 4.37
C ARG A 122 -12.09 4.41 5.28
N TYR A 123 -12.14 5.73 5.46
CA TYR A 123 -11.24 6.43 6.38
C TYR A 123 -11.46 6.01 7.84
N MET A 124 -12.71 5.88 8.27
CA MET A 124 -13.05 5.37 9.60
C MET A 124 -12.41 3.99 9.85
N ARG A 125 -12.58 3.05 8.92
CA ARG A 125 -11.97 1.71 9.03
C ARG A 125 -10.44 1.77 9.02
N PHE A 126 -9.86 2.71 8.29
CA PHE A 126 -8.43 2.93 8.27
C PHE A 126 -7.92 3.42 9.63
N CYS A 127 -8.58 4.41 10.25
CA CYS A 127 -8.28 4.87 11.61
C CYS A 127 -8.33 3.71 12.62
N GLU A 128 -9.38 2.89 12.57
CA GLU A 128 -9.50 1.69 13.41
C GLU A 128 -8.35 0.70 13.15
N THR A 129 -7.96 0.51 11.88
CA THR A 129 -6.88 -0.40 11.48
C THR A 129 -5.52 0.05 12.02
N VAL A 130 -5.24 1.35 12.02
CA VAL A 130 -3.99 1.91 12.55
C VAL A 130 -4.02 2.10 14.07
N GLY A 131 -5.05 1.60 14.75
CA GLY A 131 -5.16 1.58 16.21
C GLY A 131 -5.61 2.90 16.83
N VAL A 132 -6.21 3.80 16.04
CA VAL A 132 -6.70 5.08 16.55
C VAL A 132 -8.15 4.96 17.02
N THR A 133 -8.40 5.42 18.25
CA THR A 133 -9.74 5.45 18.84
C THR A 133 -10.59 6.54 18.18
N ILE A 134 -11.85 6.23 17.89
CA ILE A 134 -12.79 7.15 17.26
C ILE A 134 -13.86 7.52 18.27
N ASP A 135 -13.91 8.79 18.63
CA ASP A 135 -14.90 9.31 19.56
C ASP A 135 -16.29 9.36 18.93
N THR A 136 -17.31 9.18 19.78
CA THR A 136 -18.72 9.30 19.39
C THR A 136 -19.35 10.48 20.12
N GLU A 137 -19.92 11.41 19.37
CA GLU A 137 -20.60 12.58 19.88
C GLU A 137 -22.08 12.54 19.50
N GLU A 138 -22.93 13.17 20.32
CA GLU A 138 -24.31 13.47 19.93
C GLU A 138 -24.37 14.82 19.23
N ARG A 139 -24.91 14.86 18.01
CA ARG A 139 -25.14 16.11 17.26
C ARG A 139 -26.56 16.20 16.78
N THR A 140 -27.12 17.40 16.87
CA THR A 140 -28.42 17.71 16.27
C THR A 140 -28.22 17.98 14.79
N VAL A 141 -28.66 17.05 13.95
CA VAL A 141 -28.69 17.21 12.49
C VAL A 141 -30.15 17.18 12.05
N ASN A 142 -30.60 18.23 11.38
CA ASN A 142 -31.99 18.38 10.92
C ASN A 142 -33.04 18.20 12.05
N GLY A 143 -32.77 18.74 13.24
CA GLY A 143 -33.69 18.68 14.40
C GLY A 143 -33.77 17.32 15.10
N ARG A 144 -32.95 16.35 14.72
CA ARG A 144 -32.83 15.05 15.39
C ARG A 144 -31.44 14.90 16.01
N THR A 145 -31.37 14.51 17.27
CA THR A 145 -30.12 14.12 17.91
C THR A 145 -29.69 12.76 17.36
N ILE A 146 -28.56 12.73 16.67
CA ILE A 146 -27.94 11.52 16.14
C ILE A 146 -26.54 11.36 16.72
N LYS A 147 -26.13 10.11 16.97
CA LYS A 147 -24.76 9.79 17.34
C LYS A 147 -23.88 9.80 16.09
N VAL A 148 -22.86 10.63 16.07
CA VAL A 148 -21.89 10.76 14.98
C VAL A 148 -20.51 10.34 15.48
N LYS A 149 -19.74 9.70 14.59
CA LYS A 149 -18.33 9.38 14.84
C LYS A 149 -17.46 10.57 14.40
N VAL A 150 -16.66 11.12 15.30
CA VAL A 150 -15.74 12.21 14.97
C VAL A 150 -14.43 11.61 14.50
N LEU A 151 -14.18 11.70 13.19
CA LEU A 151 -13.01 11.07 12.59
C LEU A 151 -11.77 11.93 12.83
N PRO A 152 -10.74 11.39 13.49
CA PRO A 152 -9.56 12.14 13.88
C PRO A 152 -8.77 12.57 12.65
N GLU A 153 -7.84 13.50 12.84
CA GLU A 153 -6.83 13.81 11.85
C GLU A 153 -5.62 12.92 12.06
N LEU A 154 -5.25 12.16 11.03
CA LEU A 154 -4.01 11.38 11.01
C LEU A 154 -2.91 12.16 10.30
N LYS A 155 -1.70 12.09 10.83
CA LYS A 155 -0.47 12.49 10.14
C LYS A 155 0.18 11.27 9.50
N THR A 156 1.04 11.51 8.51
CA THR A 156 1.82 10.44 7.86
C THR A 156 2.68 9.68 8.87
N SER A 157 3.30 10.38 9.82
CA SER A 157 4.09 9.78 10.91
C SER A 157 3.29 8.85 11.81
N ASP A 158 1.98 9.07 11.95
CA ASP A 158 1.12 8.23 12.79
C ASP A 158 0.94 6.85 12.15
N ILE A 159 0.92 6.79 10.81
CA ILE A 159 0.62 5.59 10.04
C ILE A 159 1.86 4.84 9.53
N GLU A 160 3.00 5.51 9.34
CA GLU A 160 4.22 4.86 8.85
C GLU A 160 4.77 3.81 9.82
N GLY A 161 5.19 2.68 9.25
CA GLY A 161 5.63 1.50 9.97
C GLY A 161 4.50 0.65 10.54
N THR A 162 3.23 1.07 10.44
CA THR A 162 2.10 0.31 10.99
C THR A 162 1.97 -1.04 10.29
N PRO A 163 1.91 -2.16 11.05
CA PRO A 163 1.72 -3.49 10.49
C PRO A 163 0.27 -3.66 10.04
N VAL A 164 0.08 -4.17 8.82
CA VAL A 164 -1.23 -4.33 8.21
C VAL A 164 -1.30 -5.60 7.38
N ILE A 165 -2.52 -6.08 7.19
CA ILE A 165 -2.86 -7.03 6.13
C ILE A 165 -3.35 -6.20 4.93
N ALA A 166 -2.55 -6.12 3.88
CA ALA A 166 -2.91 -5.43 2.64
C ALA A 166 -3.74 -6.34 1.74
N SER A 167 -4.97 -5.93 1.44
CA SER A 167 -5.79 -6.56 0.41
C SER A 167 -5.38 -6.00 -0.94
N VAL A 168 -4.62 -6.78 -1.71
CA VAL A 168 -4.10 -6.44 -3.02
C VAL A 168 -5.00 -7.03 -4.10
N ASP A 169 -5.35 -6.21 -5.09
CA ASP A 169 -6.13 -6.62 -6.24
C ASP A 169 -5.74 -5.77 -7.47
N ARG A 170 -6.28 -6.10 -8.65
CA ARG A 170 -5.97 -5.41 -9.89
C ARG A 170 -6.36 -3.93 -9.83
N GLY A 171 -5.39 -3.08 -10.11
CA GLY A 171 -5.56 -1.65 -10.34
C GLY A 171 -5.95 -1.36 -11.78
N ASN A 172 -5.91 -0.08 -12.14
CA ASN A 172 -5.96 0.29 -13.55
C ASN A 172 -4.64 -0.13 -14.21
N ASP A 173 -4.74 -0.95 -15.25
CA ASP A 173 -3.58 -1.30 -16.06
C ASP A 173 -2.94 -0.03 -16.64
N TRP A 174 -1.62 -0.08 -16.85
CA TRP A 174 -0.85 1.05 -17.38
C TRP A 174 -0.14 0.63 -18.67
N VAL A 175 0.10 1.60 -19.55
CA VAL A 175 0.80 1.35 -20.81
C VAL A 175 2.26 1.73 -20.62
N ASN A 176 3.18 0.81 -20.92
CA ASN A 176 4.62 1.09 -20.85
C ASN A 176 5.09 1.93 -22.05
N SER A 177 6.37 2.31 -22.05
CA SER A 177 7.01 3.05 -23.15
C SER A 177 6.86 2.36 -24.51
N ASP A 178 6.70 1.04 -24.50
CA ASP A 178 6.64 0.19 -25.68
C ASP A 178 5.20 0.00 -26.19
N GLY A 179 4.22 0.65 -25.55
CA GLY A 179 2.80 0.53 -25.92
C GLY A 179 2.09 -0.71 -25.37
N GLU A 180 2.76 -1.51 -24.54
CA GLU A 180 2.21 -2.72 -23.95
C GLU A 180 1.42 -2.41 -22.68
N THR A 181 0.23 -3.02 -22.58
CA THR A 181 -0.59 -2.93 -21.37
C THR A 181 -0.02 -3.85 -20.30
N ARG A 182 0.35 -3.26 -19.16
CA ARG A 182 0.90 -3.95 -18.00
C ARG A 182 -0.11 -3.95 -16.85
N PRO A 183 -0.33 -5.10 -16.20
CA PRO A 183 -1.23 -5.15 -15.05
C PRO A 183 -0.68 -4.30 -13.91
N SER A 184 -1.57 -3.58 -13.24
CA SER A 184 -1.25 -2.89 -11.99
C SER A 184 -1.81 -3.67 -10.81
N TRP A 185 -1.04 -3.80 -9.74
CA TRP A 185 -1.49 -4.39 -8.49
C TRP A 185 -1.48 -3.32 -7.41
N LYS A 186 -2.62 -3.13 -6.75
CA LYS A 186 -2.85 -2.02 -5.83
C LYS A 186 -3.42 -2.52 -4.52
N VAL A 187 -3.03 -1.88 -3.42
CA VAL A 187 -3.68 -2.09 -2.13
C VAL A 187 -5.04 -1.39 -2.16
N LYS A 188 -6.12 -2.17 -2.14
CA LYS A 188 -7.50 -1.67 -2.16
C LYS A 188 -7.94 -1.15 -0.80
N TYR A 189 -7.51 -1.85 0.24
CA TYR A 189 -7.70 -1.48 1.64
C TYR A 189 -6.76 -2.31 2.50
N VAL A 190 -6.63 -1.91 3.76
CA VAL A 190 -5.82 -2.59 4.77
C VAL A 190 -6.71 -3.10 5.91
N LYS A 191 -6.26 -4.15 6.58
CA LYS A 191 -6.86 -4.68 7.82
C LYS A 191 -5.79 -4.73 8.91
N THR A 192 -6.24 -4.83 10.17
CA THR A 192 -5.33 -4.99 11.31
C THR A 192 -4.58 -6.31 11.21
N TRP A 193 -3.26 -6.25 11.36
CA TRP A 193 -2.42 -7.41 11.59
C TRP A 193 -2.08 -7.48 13.07
N SER A 194 -2.83 -8.28 13.83
CA SER A 194 -2.83 -8.26 15.30
C SER A 194 -1.52 -8.68 15.95
N ASP A 195 -0.78 -9.59 15.32
CA ASP A 195 0.53 -10.09 15.76
C ASP A 195 1.70 -9.37 15.08
N GLY A 196 1.41 -8.45 14.16
CA GLY A 196 2.41 -7.66 13.47
C GLY A 196 3.10 -6.67 14.40
N LYS A 197 4.41 -6.49 14.20
CA LYS A 197 5.19 -5.50 14.93
C LYS A 197 5.42 -4.27 14.07
N ARG A 198 5.34 -3.08 14.68
CA ARG A 198 5.63 -1.83 13.99
C ARG A 198 7.06 -1.84 13.48
N LEU A 199 7.23 -1.51 12.21
CA LEU A 199 8.56 -1.36 11.61
C LEU A 199 9.20 -0.08 12.14
N ALA A 200 10.41 -0.20 12.69
CA ALA A 200 11.21 0.96 13.04
C ALA A 200 11.63 1.67 11.74
N LEU A 201 11.24 2.93 11.60
CA LEU A 201 11.69 3.74 10.47
C LEU A 201 13.15 4.11 10.75
N THR A 202 14.07 3.61 9.93
CA THR A 202 15.45 4.09 9.95
C THR A 202 15.43 5.52 9.44
N THR A 203 15.54 6.50 10.32
CA THR A 203 15.91 7.87 9.92
C THR A 203 17.31 7.82 9.35
N THR A 204 17.43 7.64 8.03
CA THR A 204 18.69 7.86 7.29
C THR A 204 19.00 9.36 7.30
N ASN A 205 19.51 9.84 8.44
CA ASN A 205 20.26 11.10 8.54
C ASN A 205 21.76 10.84 8.82
N ASP A 206 22.22 9.59 8.77
CA ASP A 206 23.64 9.23 8.93
C ASP A 206 24.08 8.25 7.83
N LEU A 207 24.30 8.79 6.64
CA LEU A 207 25.29 8.23 5.72
C LEU A 207 26.27 9.38 5.40
N PRO A 208 27.49 9.38 5.96
CA PRO A 208 28.52 10.30 5.49
C PRO A 208 28.89 9.89 4.06
N PHE A 209 28.88 10.87 3.15
CA PHE A 209 29.35 10.75 1.78
C PHE A 209 30.82 10.35 1.70
#